data_AF-A0A6P0LV06-F1
#
_entry.id   AF-A0A6P0LV06-F1
#
_cell.length_a   1.000
_cell.length_b   1.000
_cell.length_c   1.000
_cell.angle_alpha   90.00
_cell.angle_beta   90.00
_cell.angle_gamma   90.00
#
_symmetry.space_group_name_H-M   'P 1'
#
loop_
_entity.id
_entity.type
_entity.pdbx_description
1 polymer ?
#
loop_
_entity_poly.entity_id
_entity_poly.type
_entity_poly.pdbx_seq_one_letter_code
_entity_poly.pdbx_strand_id
1 'polypeptide(L)'
;MKFPIKAVRFPINPIVKQGMPGLEGDRGTNINGPSLIRVPDWIENPLGRYYLYFAHHLGKYIRLAYADSIEGEWKIYEQGTLHLDETACLDHIASPDVHVDNEAQEIRMYFHGDYEGRDKYDQVTMLAKSQDGLHFTALPEILGPYYFRVFQHNGFHYAIANNWYGTVMNNRPIAGILLRSKDGVTAFEPGQDFILNLRHAAVLVKDDWLLLFYSRYGDAPERILMSYVDLSKDWQEWIASEPVTVLEPEMDYEGVALPIVSSEVGVAEEPVRELHDPAIYTEGEKLYLLYSVAGEQGIAIAELKFCY
;
A
#
# COMPACT_ATOMS: atom_id res chain seq x y z
N MET A 1 13.71 -4.56 -20.75
CA MET A 1 12.76 -4.03 -21.76
C MET A 1 12.02 -2.89 -21.08
N LYS A 2 12.07 -1.65 -21.58
CA LYS A 2 11.33 -0.53 -20.97
C LYS A 2 10.03 -0.37 -21.75
N PHE A 3 8.93 -0.91 -21.23
CA PHE A 3 7.62 -0.64 -21.80
C PHE A 3 7.17 0.75 -21.30
N PRO A 4 6.88 1.71 -22.18
CA PRO A 4 6.21 2.92 -21.75
C PRO A 4 4.88 2.53 -21.11
N ILE A 5 4.61 3.04 -19.92
CA ILE A 5 3.35 2.82 -19.22
C ILE A 5 2.58 4.14 -19.19
N LYS A 6 1.31 4.11 -19.58
CA LYS A 6 0.43 5.27 -19.53
C LYS A 6 -0.62 5.03 -18.45
N ALA A 7 -0.70 5.93 -17.48
CA ALA A 7 -1.78 5.95 -16.51
C ALA A 7 -2.96 6.78 -17.03
N VAL A 8 -4.16 6.21 -17.03
CA VAL A 8 -5.41 6.87 -17.41
C VAL A 8 -6.28 6.98 -16.16
N ARG A 9 -6.35 8.20 -15.59
CA ARG A 9 -7.16 8.51 -14.40
C ARG A 9 -8.63 8.24 -14.65
N PHE A 10 -9.33 7.73 -13.64
CA PHE A 10 -10.79 7.61 -13.71
C PHE A 10 -11.44 9.00 -13.65
N PRO A 11 -12.51 9.25 -14.44
CA PRO A 11 -13.23 10.52 -14.42
C PRO A 11 -13.86 10.88 -13.07
N ILE A 12 -14.15 9.87 -12.24
CA ILE A 12 -14.83 10.04 -10.94
C ILE A 12 -13.86 10.36 -9.80
N ASN A 13 -12.55 10.36 -10.06
CA ASN A 13 -11.55 10.57 -9.01
C ASN A 13 -11.76 11.90 -8.25
N PRO A 14 -11.42 11.93 -6.96
CA PRO A 14 -10.98 10.79 -6.13
C PRO A 14 -12.15 9.86 -5.76
N ILE A 15 -11.88 8.55 -5.75
CA ILE A 15 -12.88 7.50 -5.43
C ILE A 15 -13.19 7.39 -3.94
N VAL A 16 -12.25 7.81 -3.08
CA VAL A 16 -12.45 7.99 -1.63
C VAL A 16 -11.94 9.37 -1.27
N LYS A 17 -12.73 10.17 -0.55
CA LYS A 17 -12.37 11.55 -0.17
C LYS A 17 -13.06 11.99 1.11
N GLN A 18 -12.50 13.02 1.74
CA GLN A 18 -13.11 13.69 2.88
C GLN A 18 -14.55 14.12 2.59
N GLY A 19 -15.44 13.96 3.57
CA GLY A 19 -16.84 14.40 3.50
C GLY A 19 -17.76 13.48 2.70
N MET A 20 -17.28 12.33 2.22
CA MET A 20 -18.18 11.25 1.80
C MET A 20 -18.97 10.73 3.00
N PRO A 21 -20.19 10.20 2.80
CA PRO A 21 -20.93 9.51 3.86
C PRO A 21 -20.08 8.45 4.55
N GLY A 22 -19.87 8.58 5.86
CA GLY A 22 -19.00 7.73 6.68
C GLY A 22 -17.57 8.25 6.89
N LEU A 23 -17.18 9.33 6.19
CA LEU A 23 -15.88 10.03 6.29
C LEU A 23 -16.05 11.52 6.60
N GLU A 24 -17.07 11.88 7.38
CA GLU A 24 -17.27 13.24 7.87
C GLU A 24 -16.35 13.59 9.04
N GLY A 25 -16.02 14.88 9.17
CA GLY A 25 -15.17 15.39 10.26
C GLY A 25 -13.79 14.73 10.30
N ASP A 26 -13.31 14.44 11.51
CA ASP A 26 -12.00 13.84 11.77
C ASP A 26 -11.85 12.43 11.15
N ARG A 27 -12.95 11.76 10.78
CA ARG A 27 -12.83 10.48 10.05
C ARG A 27 -12.24 10.71 8.66
N GLY A 28 -12.51 11.83 8.00
CA GLY A 28 -12.05 12.08 6.64
C GLY A 28 -10.75 12.87 6.50
N THR A 29 -10.11 13.28 7.59
CA THR A 29 -8.93 14.19 7.55
C THR A 29 -7.65 13.54 7.05
N ASN A 30 -7.59 12.22 7.07
CA ASN A 30 -6.47 11.47 6.51
C ASN A 30 -6.98 10.14 5.94
N ILE A 31 -6.61 9.86 4.70
CA ILE A 31 -7.07 8.77 3.85
C ILE A 31 -5.87 8.29 3.06
N ASN A 32 -5.31 7.15 3.45
CA ASN A 32 -4.03 6.69 2.93
C ASN A 32 -3.94 5.15 2.84
N GLY A 33 -2.85 4.64 2.26
CA GLY A 33 -2.54 3.21 2.24
C GLY A 33 -3.60 2.31 1.59
N PRO A 34 -4.03 2.55 0.33
CA PRO A 34 -5.02 1.72 -0.33
C PRO A 34 -4.55 0.28 -0.52
N SER A 35 -5.49 -0.67 -0.46
CA SER A 35 -5.33 -2.05 -0.91
C SER A 35 -6.68 -2.59 -1.38
N LEU A 36 -6.76 -3.00 -2.65
CA LEU A 36 -8.00 -3.37 -3.31
C LEU A 36 -8.03 -4.87 -3.62
N ILE A 37 -9.12 -5.53 -3.25
CA ILE A 37 -9.41 -6.90 -3.67
C ILE A 37 -10.76 -6.97 -4.40
N ARG A 38 -10.88 -7.95 -5.29
CA ARG A 38 -12.19 -8.48 -5.66
C ARG A 38 -12.66 -9.38 -4.52
N VAL A 39 -13.90 -9.22 -4.10
CA VAL A 39 -14.48 -10.09 -3.09
C VAL A 39 -14.57 -11.52 -3.65
N PRO A 40 -13.94 -12.52 -3.01
CA PRO A 40 -13.93 -13.88 -3.53
C PRO A 40 -15.31 -14.53 -3.51
N ASP A 41 -15.55 -15.45 -4.45
CA ASP A 41 -16.85 -16.12 -4.60
C ASP A 41 -17.25 -17.00 -3.40
N TRP A 42 -16.29 -17.35 -2.54
CA TRP A 42 -16.53 -18.12 -1.32
C TRP A 42 -17.02 -17.26 -0.14
N ILE A 43 -17.03 -15.93 -0.27
CA ILE A 43 -17.62 -15.04 0.74
C ILE A 43 -19.12 -14.95 0.51
N GLU A 44 -19.89 -15.38 1.51
CA GLU A 44 -21.34 -15.28 1.48
C GLU A 44 -21.80 -13.86 1.83
N ASN A 45 -22.82 -13.37 1.11
CA ASN A 45 -23.46 -12.06 1.33
C ASN A 45 -22.46 -10.88 1.41
N PRO A 46 -21.58 -10.70 0.41
CA PRO A 46 -20.62 -9.61 0.42
C PRO A 46 -21.31 -8.23 0.34
N LEU A 47 -20.67 -7.18 0.89
CA LEU A 47 -21.21 -5.82 0.82
C LEU A 47 -21.25 -5.28 -0.62
N GLY A 48 -20.34 -5.76 -1.47
CA GLY A 48 -20.23 -5.44 -2.89
C GLY A 48 -19.24 -6.38 -3.58
N ARG A 49 -18.96 -6.15 -4.87
CA ARG A 49 -17.99 -6.96 -5.64
C ARG A 49 -16.53 -6.66 -5.33
N TYR A 50 -16.24 -5.48 -4.79
CA TYR A 50 -14.89 -5.00 -4.50
C TYR A 50 -14.80 -4.45 -3.09
N TYR A 51 -13.71 -4.77 -2.40
CA TYR A 51 -13.33 -4.24 -1.09
C TYR A 51 -12.01 -3.46 -1.22
N LEU A 52 -12.06 -2.17 -0.89
CA LEU A 52 -10.93 -1.26 -0.81
C LEU A 52 -10.62 -0.97 0.65
N TYR A 53 -9.55 -1.56 1.15
CA TYR A 53 -9.00 -1.28 2.47
C TYR A 53 -8.11 -0.05 2.41
N PHE A 54 -8.19 0.79 3.44
CA PHE A 54 -7.35 1.98 3.58
C PHE A 54 -7.29 2.37 5.06
N ALA A 55 -6.49 3.36 5.40
CA ALA A 55 -6.31 3.77 6.78
C ALA A 55 -6.31 5.29 6.95
N HIS A 56 -6.28 5.69 8.21
CA HIS A 56 -5.82 6.99 8.65
C HIS A 56 -4.41 6.76 9.21
N HIS A 57 -3.46 7.63 8.90
CA HIS A 57 -2.06 7.51 9.34
C HIS A 57 -1.93 7.20 10.85
N LEU A 58 -2.71 7.92 11.67
CA LEU A 58 -2.79 7.75 13.13
C LEU A 58 -4.10 7.05 13.58
N GLY A 59 -4.66 6.21 12.73
CA GLY A 59 -5.96 5.57 12.93
C GLY A 59 -5.96 4.45 13.97
N LYS A 60 -7.12 4.22 14.59
CA LYS A 60 -7.34 3.12 15.56
C LYS A 60 -8.00 1.89 14.94
N TYR A 61 -8.23 1.89 13.62
CA TYR A 61 -8.81 0.77 12.87
C TYR A 61 -8.51 0.90 11.38
N ILE A 62 -8.47 -0.24 10.69
CA ILE A 62 -8.44 -0.30 9.22
C ILE A 62 -9.84 -0.04 8.68
N ARG A 63 -9.93 0.83 7.68
CA ARG A 63 -11.18 1.25 7.05
C ARG A 63 -11.45 0.44 5.80
N LEU A 64 -12.72 0.38 5.42
CA LEU A 64 -13.16 -0.31 4.22
C LEU A 64 -14.14 0.57 3.44
N ALA A 65 -13.90 0.67 2.13
CA ALA A 65 -14.89 1.08 1.16
C ALA A 65 -15.27 -0.12 0.28
N TYR A 66 -16.52 -0.19 -0.18
CA TYR A 66 -16.99 -1.26 -1.04
C TYR A 66 -17.80 -0.72 -2.22
N ALA A 67 -17.79 -1.47 -3.33
CA ALA A 67 -18.52 -1.12 -4.55
C ALA A 67 -18.87 -2.36 -5.38
N ASP A 68 -19.90 -2.27 -6.23
CA ASP A 68 -20.28 -3.32 -7.19
C ASP A 68 -19.51 -3.22 -8.53
N SER A 69 -18.92 -2.05 -8.79
CA SER A 69 -18.11 -1.74 -9.97
C SER A 69 -16.85 -1.01 -9.51
N ILE A 70 -15.72 -1.26 -10.19
CA ILE A 70 -14.45 -0.61 -9.87
C ILE A 70 -14.50 0.90 -10.13
N GLU A 71 -15.35 1.32 -11.08
CA GLU A 71 -15.67 2.71 -11.36
C GLU A 71 -16.54 3.37 -10.28
N GLY A 72 -16.98 2.62 -9.27
CA GLY A 72 -17.87 3.08 -8.20
C GLY A 72 -19.36 2.90 -8.53
N GLU A 73 -20.28 3.45 -7.74
CA GLU A 73 -20.09 4.33 -6.57
C GLU A 73 -19.54 3.56 -5.35
N TRP A 74 -18.51 4.12 -4.70
CA TRP A 74 -17.90 3.56 -3.50
C TRP A 74 -18.65 4.01 -2.24
N LYS A 75 -18.93 3.06 -1.35
CA LYS A 75 -19.60 3.28 -0.06
C LYS A 75 -18.66 2.92 1.09
N ILE A 76 -18.73 3.68 2.18
CA ILE A 76 -17.91 3.46 3.35
C ILE A 76 -18.59 2.46 4.30
N TYR A 77 -17.85 1.45 4.74
CA TYR A 77 -18.24 0.59 5.84
C TYR A 77 -17.78 1.24 7.16
N GLU A 78 -18.68 1.97 7.80
CA GLU A 78 -18.37 2.85 8.93
C GLU A 78 -17.78 2.16 10.15
N GLN A 79 -18.07 0.86 10.31
CA GLN A 79 -17.57 0.07 11.42
C GLN A 79 -16.06 -0.11 11.36
N GLY A 80 -15.44 -0.09 10.16
CA GLY A 80 -14.06 -0.53 9.99
C GLY A 80 -13.94 -2.06 10.02
N THR A 81 -12.72 -2.58 9.94
CA THR A 81 -12.49 -4.05 9.85
C THR A 81 -11.61 -4.60 10.97
N LEU A 82 -10.34 -4.20 11.01
CA LEU A 82 -9.42 -4.58 12.09
C LEU A 82 -9.28 -3.40 13.04
N HIS A 83 -9.52 -3.60 14.34
CA HIS A 83 -9.40 -2.55 15.35
C HIS A 83 -8.12 -2.70 16.19
N LEU A 84 -7.55 -1.57 16.63
CA LEU A 84 -6.31 -1.52 17.39
C LEU A 84 -6.36 -2.38 18.66
N ASP A 85 -7.49 -2.35 19.37
CA ASP A 85 -7.71 -3.11 20.62
C ASP A 85 -7.82 -4.63 20.41
N GLU A 86 -7.86 -5.08 19.15
CA GLU A 86 -7.80 -6.49 18.75
C GLU A 86 -6.37 -6.91 18.34
N THR A 87 -5.38 -6.02 18.51
CA THR A 87 -3.99 -6.24 18.12
C THR A 87 -3.04 -6.09 19.31
N ALA A 88 -1.77 -6.44 19.10
CA ALA A 88 -0.70 -6.14 20.04
C ALA A 88 -0.09 -4.73 19.86
N CYS A 89 -0.61 -3.95 18.90
CA CYS A 89 -0.13 -2.59 18.64
C CYS A 89 -0.64 -1.61 19.70
N LEU A 90 0.11 -0.54 19.94
CA LEU A 90 -0.14 0.36 21.07
C LEU A 90 -0.86 1.65 20.71
N ASP A 91 -0.42 2.33 19.64
CA ASP A 91 -0.94 3.64 19.28
C ASP A 91 -1.80 3.62 18.02
N HIS A 92 -1.32 3.10 16.90
CA HIS A 92 -2.09 3.11 15.65
C HIS A 92 -1.88 1.83 14.86
N ILE A 93 -2.81 1.58 13.93
CA ILE A 93 -2.66 0.58 12.88
C ILE A 93 -3.05 1.18 11.53
N ALA A 94 -2.24 0.92 10.50
CA ALA A 94 -2.44 1.52 9.18
C ALA A 94 -1.75 0.75 8.04
N SER A 95 -1.78 1.34 6.84
CA SER A 95 -1.17 0.87 5.58
C SER A 95 -1.42 -0.62 5.29
N PRO A 96 -2.69 -1.05 5.17
CA PRO A 96 -3.02 -2.44 4.90
C PRO A 96 -2.46 -2.91 3.55
N ASP A 97 -2.01 -4.16 3.50
CA ASP A 97 -1.68 -4.90 2.29
C ASP A 97 -2.47 -6.22 2.31
N VAL A 98 -3.56 -6.28 1.55
CA VAL A 98 -4.55 -7.34 1.62
C VAL A 98 -4.43 -8.30 0.44
N HIS A 99 -4.37 -9.59 0.77
CA HIS A 99 -4.20 -10.69 -0.16
C HIS A 99 -5.30 -11.73 0.03
N VAL A 100 -5.78 -12.29 -1.07
CA VAL A 100 -6.75 -13.39 -1.07
C VAL A 100 -6.02 -14.70 -1.29
N ASP A 101 -6.13 -15.62 -0.34
CA ASP A 101 -5.74 -17.02 -0.49
C ASP A 101 -7.00 -17.84 -0.82
N ASN A 102 -7.22 -18.11 -2.11
CA ASN A 102 -8.40 -18.85 -2.56
C ASN A 102 -8.35 -20.34 -2.21
N GLU A 103 -7.16 -20.92 -2.04
CA GLU A 103 -7.02 -22.32 -1.67
C GLU A 103 -7.39 -22.52 -0.19
N ALA A 104 -6.92 -21.64 0.68
CA ALA A 104 -7.25 -21.65 2.10
C ALA A 104 -8.61 -21.02 2.43
N GLN A 105 -9.27 -20.36 1.45
CA GLN A 105 -10.46 -19.53 1.65
C GLN A 105 -10.25 -18.51 2.79
N GLU A 106 -9.14 -17.78 2.69
CA GLU A 106 -8.67 -16.86 3.72
C GLU A 106 -8.26 -15.53 3.08
N ILE A 107 -8.59 -14.42 3.73
CA ILE A 107 -8.04 -13.10 3.44
C ILE A 107 -6.95 -12.81 4.46
N ARG A 108 -5.78 -12.41 3.97
CA ARG A 108 -4.62 -12.02 4.76
C ARG A 108 -4.40 -10.52 4.64
N MET A 109 -4.24 -9.83 5.77
CA MET A 109 -3.94 -8.42 5.83
C MET A 109 -2.62 -8.23 6.57
N TYR A 110 -1.58 -7.80 5.86
CA TYR A 110 -0.38 -7.26 6.48
C TYR A 110 -0.68 -5.80 6.86
N PHE A 111 -0.43 -5.44 8.11
CA PHE A 111 -0.64 -4.09 8.62
C PHE A 111 0.52 -3.71 9.52
N HIS A 112 0.75 -2.42 9.71
CA HIS A 112 1.79 -1.96 10.62
C HIS A 112 1.20 -1.25 11.84
N GLY A 113 2.01 -1.14 12.89
CA GLY A 113 1.76 -0.30 14.04
C GLY A 113 2.95 -0.26 14.99
N ASP A 114 2.84 0.59 16.00
CA ASP A 114 3.82 0.66 17.10
C ASP A 114 3.68 -0.57 18.00
N TYR A 115 4.79 -1.08 18.53
CA TYR A 115 4.80 -2.31 19.35
C TYR A 115 5.57 -2.11 20.68
N GLU A 116 5.14 -2.79 21.74
CA GLU A 116 5.75 -2.64 23.07
C GLU A 116 7.23 -3.03 23.08
N GLY A 117 8.06 -2.20 23.71
CA GLY A 117 9.51 -2.41 23.77
C GLY A 117 10.28 -1.97 22.51
N ARG A 118 9.59 -1.37 21.53
CA ARG A 118 10.19 -0.71 20.37
C ARG A 118 10.20 0.80 20.57
N ASP A 119 11.13 1.49 19.91
CA ASP A 119 11.01 2.95 19.76
C ASP A 119 9.76 3.25 18.92
N LYS A 120 9.08 4.38 19.17
CA LYS A 120 7.88 4.77 18.39
C LYS A 120 8.16 4.96 16.90
N TYR A 121 9.43 5.14 16.51
CA TYR A 121 9.84 5.20 15.11
C TYR A 121 10.19 3.82 14.52
N ASP A 122 10.27 2.77 15.35
CA ASP A 122 10.56 1.37 14.98
C ASP A 122 9.26 0.56 14.89
N GLN A 123 8.35 1.02 14.03
CA GLN A 123 7.10 0.34 13.72
C GLN A 123 7.36 -1.03 13.10
N VAL A 124 6.42 -1.95 13.30
CA VAL A 124 6.52 -3.32 12.82
C VAL A 124 5.34 -3.68 11.94
N THR A 125 5.54 -4.64 11.04
CA THR A 125 4.43 -5.30 10.33
C THR A 125 3.99 -6.56 11.08
N MET A 126 2.68 -6.74 11.19
CA MET A 126 2.01 -7.94 11.70
C MET A 126 0.99 -8.44 10.66
N LEU A 127 0.45 -9.64 10.87
CA LEU A 127 -0.54 -10.25 9.98
C LEU A 127 -1.85 -10.47 10.70
N ALA A 128 -2.96 -10.11 10.05
CA ALA A 128 -4.30 -10.50 10.45
C ALA A 128 -4.98 -11.36 9.37
N LYS A 129 -5.90 -12.23 9.79
CA LYS A 129 -6.60 -13.19 8.92
C LYS A 129 -8.12 -13.04 9.05
N SER A 130 -8.84 -13.25 7.95
CA SER A 130 -10.30 -13.17 7.89
C SER A 130 -10.88 -14.22 6.94
N GLN A 131 -12.13 -14.63 7.20
CA GLN A 131 -12.93 -15.51 6.33
C GLN A 131 -14.11 -14.77 5.68
N ASP A 132 -14.27 -13.47 5.92
CA ASP A 132 -15.37 -12.68 5.34
C ASP A 132 -14.91 -11.31 4.82
N GLY A 133 -13.63 -10.98 5.02
CA GLY A 133 -13.03 -9.70 4.61
C GLY A 133 -13.49 -8.51 5.46
N LEU A 134 -14.28 -8.74 6.52
CA LEU A 134 -14.81 -7.70 7.40
C LEU A 134 -14.25 -7.85 8.82
N HIS A 135 -14.22 -9.07 9.36
CA HIS A 135 -13.73 -9.35 10.72
C HIS A 135 -12.38 -10.04 10.64
N PHE A 136 -11.37 -9.42 11.24
CA PHE A 136 -9.98 -9.89 11.18
C PHE A 136 -9.48 -10.32 12.57
N THR A 137 -8.71 -11.41 12.61
CA THR A 137 -7.97 -11.84 13.79
C THR A 137 -6.48 -11.57 13.59
N ALA A 138 -5.88 -10.69 14.40
CA ALA A 138 -4.46 -10.44 14.38
C ALA A 138 -3.66 -11.61 14.98
N LEU A 139 -2.54 -11.95 14.36
CA LEU A 139 -1.58 -12.92 14.86
C LEU A 139 -0.49 -12.21 15.69
N PRO A 140 0.11 -12.87 16.69
CA PRO A 140 1.09 -12.24 17.58
C PRO A 140 2.49 -12.06 16.98
N GLU A 141 2.77 -12.67 15.83
CA GLU A 141 4.11 -12.69 15.24
C GLU A 141 4.46 -11.33 14.61
N ILE A 142 5.68 -10.86 14.89
CA ILE A 142 6.25 -9.69 14.22
C ILE A 142 6.94 -10.15 12.94
N LEU A 143 6.50 -9.63 11.80
CA LEU A 143 6.96 -10.11 10.49
C LEU A 143 8.21 -9.38 9.98
N GLY A 144 8.39 -8.12 10.38
CA GLY A 144 9.51 -7.28 9.94
C GLY A 144 9.19 -5.79 10.08
N PRO A 145 9.93 -4.92 9.36
CA PRO A 145 9.68 -3.48 9.33
C PRO A 145 8.28 -3.13 8.79
N TYR A 146 7.89 -1.88 8.94
CA TYR A 146 6.58 -1.38 8.53
C TYR A 146 6.42 -1.20 7.01
N TYR A 147 5.16 -1.08 6.57
CA TYR A 147 4.74 -0.90 5.17
C TYR A 147 5.09 -2.05 4.23
N PHE A 148 4.86 -3.30 4.68
CA PHE A 148 5.01 -4.45 3.81
C PHE A 148 4.16 -4.35 2.55
N ARG A 149 4.78 -4.69 1.42
CA ARG A 149 4.12 -5.08 0.19
C ARG A 149 4.57 -6.47 -0.20
N VAL A 150 3.70 -7.43 0.05
CA VAL A 150 4.00 -8.85 -0.09
C VAL A 150 3.72 -9.31 -1.52
N PHE A 151 4.57 -10.20 -2.03
CA PHE A 151 4.35 -10.90 -3.30
C PHE A 151 4.93 -12.31 -3.23
N GLN A 152 4.42 -13.21 -4.06
CA GLN A 152 4.93 -14.59 -4.14
C GLN A 152 5.76 -14.77 -5.41
N HIS A 153 6.86 -15.51 -5.28
CA HIS A 153 7.69 -15.93 -6.41
C HIS A 153 8.43 -17.22 -6.07
N ASN A 154 8.47 -18.19 -7.00
CA ASN A 154 9.21 -19.46 -6.85
C ASN A 154 9.02 -20.19 -5.50
N GLY A 155 7.80 -20.20 -4.97
CA GLY A 155 7.46 -20.92 -3.72
C GLY A 155 7.91 -20.22 -2.44
N PHE A 156 8.24 -18.92 -2.51
CA PHE A 156 8.52 -18.07 -1.36
C PHE A 156 7.60 -16.85 -1.36
N HIS A 157 7.47 -16.25 -0.19
CA HIS A 157 6.89 -14.93 0.00
C HIS A 157 8.02 -13.92 0.11
N TYR A 158 7.90 -12.81 -0.60
CA TYR A 158 8.81 -11.69 -0.53
C TYR A 158 8.06 -10.46 -0.07
N ALA A 159 8.76 -9.50 0.53
CA ALA A 159 8.21 -8.21 0.88
C ALA A 159 9.17 -7.10 0.52
N ILE A 160 8.62 -5.98 0.04
CA ILE A 160 9.31 -4.68 0.06
C ILE A 160 8.74 -3.90 1.23
N ALA A 161 9.60 -3.33 2.06
CA ALA A 161 9.20 -2.56 3.24
C ALA A 161 10.01 -1.28 3.39
N ASN A 162 9.48 -0.33 4.14
CA ASN A 162 10.24 0.83 4.56
C ASN A 162 11.23 0.44 5.67
N ASN A 163 12.46 0.96 5.63
CA ASN A 163 13.47 0.70 6.65
C ASN A 163 14.16 2.00 7.12
N TRP A 164 13.40 3.10 7.20
CA TRP A 164 13.93 4.39 7.70
C TRP A 164 14.60 4.26 9.06
N TYR A 165 13.94 3.64 10.05
CA TYR A 165 14.51 3.52 11.39
C TYR A 165 15.81 2.72 11.39
N GLY A 166 15.81 1.55 10.73
CA GLY A 166 16.99 0.69 10.61
C GLY A 166 18.12 1.28 9.77
N THR A 167 17.88 2.34 8.98
CA THR A 167 18.93 3.07 8.27
C THR A 167 19.45 4.23 9.10
N VAL A 168 18.57 5.07 9.65
CA VAL A 168 18.94 6.23 10.48
C VAL A 168 19.68 5.82 11.74
N MET A 169 19.21 4.83 12.49
CA MET A 169 19.90 4.36 13.71
C MET A 169 21.27 3.77 13.44
N ASN A 170 21.51 3.31 12.21
CA ASN A 170 22.79 2.75 11.78
C ASN A 170 23.62 3.75 10.96
N ASN A 171 23.21 5.02 10.90
CA ASN A 171 23.86 6.08 10.14
C ASN A 171 24.12 5.70 8.65
N ARG A 172 23.15 5.00 8.05
CA ARG A 172 23.15 4.58 6.64
C ARG A 172 22.21 5.46 5.81
N PRO A 173 22.41 5.57 4.48
CA PRO A 173 21.43 6.17 3.59
C PRO A 173 20.08 5.50 3.75
N ILE A 174 19.01 6.30 3.71
CA ILE A 174 17.65 5.79 3.82
C ILE A 174 17.34 4.93 2.61
N ALA A 175 16.81 3.74 2.88
CA ALA A 175 16.41 2.80 1.86
C ALA A 175 15.24 1.95 2.36
N GLY A 176 14.37 1.56 1.44
CA GLY A 176 13.52 0.40 1.61
C GLY A 176 14.35 -0.87 1.58
N ILE A 177 13.79 -1.95 2.12
CA ILE A 177 14.47 -3.24 2.26
C ILE A 177 13.68 -4.35 1.57
N LEU A 178 14.40 -5.30 0.99
CA LEU A 178 13.85 -6.55 0.47
C LEU A 178 13.86 -7.60 1.59
N LEU A 179 12.76 -8.34 1.77
CA LEU A 179 12.67 -9.43 2.74
C LEU A 179 12.10 -10.71 2.11
N ARG A 180 12.34 -11.86 2.75
CA ARG A 180 11.83 -13.17 2.31
C ARG A 180 11.28 -14.01 3.46
N SER A 181 10.20 -14.73 3.22
CA SER A 181 9.64 -15.74 4.12
C SER A 181 9.26 -16.99 3.33
N LYS A 182 9.22 -18.13 4.02
CA LYS A 182 8.77 -19.39 3.43
C LYS A 182 7.26 -19.47 3.27
N ASP A 183 6.53 -18.91 4.22
CA ASP A 183 5.08 -19.08 4.33
C ASP A 183 4.31 -17.75 4.34
N GLY A 184 5.01 -16.62 4.51
CA GLY A 184 4.39 -15.30 4.61
C GLY A 184 3.62 -15.08 5.90
N VAL A 185 3.75 -15.97 6.89
CA VAL A 185 3.07 -15.92 8.20
C VAL A 185 4.10 -15.88 9.34
N THR A 186 5.29 -16.41 9.13
CA THR A 186 6.44 -16.28 10.02
C THR A 186 7.33 -15.11 9.62
N ALA A 187 8.16 -14.66 10.56
CA ALA A 187 9.09 -13.55 10.38
C ALA A 187 9.89 -13.65 9.07
N PHE A 188 9.94 -12.53 8.34
CA PHE A 188 10.68 -12.45 7.10
C PHE A 188 12.15 -12.18 7.39
N GLU A 189 13.04 -12.93 6.74
CA GLU A 189 14.48 -12.69 6.82
C GLU A 189 14.84 -11.45 5.99
N PRO A 190 15.66 -10.53 6.53
CA PRO A 190 16.07 -9.33 5.81
C PRO A 190 17.10 -9.67 4.72
N GLY A 191 16.95 -9.04 3.57
CA GLY A 191 17.91 -9.03 2.48
C GLY A 191 18.63 -7.70 2.38
N GLN A 192 18.89 -7.26 1.15
CA GLN A 192 19.59 -6.00 0.85
C GLN A 192 18.68 -4.77 1.01
N ASP A 193 19.31 -3.62 1.30
CA ASP A 193 18.71 -2.32 1.00
C ASP A 193 18.43 -2.26 -0.51
N PHE A 194 17.23 -1.82 -0.89
CA PHE A 194 16.71 -2.06 -2.23
C PHE A 194 16.37 -0.78 -2.99
N ILE A 195 15.56 0.10 -2.40
CA ILE A 195 15.13 1.37 -3.03
C ILE A 195 15.49 2.54 -2.14
N LEU A 196 16.36 3.44 -2.62
CA LEU A 196 16.74 4.63 -1.87
C LEU A 196 15.53 5.54 -1.61
N ASN A 197 15.47 6.07 -0.39
CA ASN A 197 14.43 6.99 0.10
C ASN A 197 12.99 6.46 -0.09
N LEU A 198 12.79 5.14 -0.13
CA LEU A 198 11.44 4.57 -0.26
C LEU A 198 10.51 5.11 0.84
N ARG A 199 9.34 5.62 0.44
CA ARG A 199 8.21 5.87 1.35
C ARG A 199 7.31 4.63 1.38
N HIS A 200 6.52 4.44 0.33
CA HIS A 200 5.64 3.29 0.14
C HIS A 200 5.87 2.63 -1.22
N ALA A 201 5.57 1.34 -1.30
CA ALA A 201 5.70 0.55 -2.52
C ALA A 201 4.34 -0.02 -2.96
N ALA A 202 4.32 -0.59 -4.16
CA ALA A 202 3.38 -1.61 -4.62
C ALA A 202 4.08 -2.48 -5.67
N VAL A 203 3.58 -3.69 -5.85
CA VAL A 203 4.28 -4.71 -6.64
C VAL A 203 3.33 -5.41 -7.59
N LEU A 204 3.85 -5.77 -8.76
CA LEU A 204 3.22 -6.67 -9.70
C LEU A 204 4.26 -7.66 -10.19
N VAL A 205 4.04 -8.95 -9.95
CA VAL A 205 4.81 -10.03 -10.58
C VAL A 205 4.19 -10.36 -11.92
N LYS A 206 4.99 -10.34 -12.98
CA LYS A 206 4.62 -10.74 -14.33
C LYS A 206 5.73 -11.60 -14.90
N ASP A 207 5.48 -12.91 -14.99
CA ASP A 207 6.50 -13.90 -15.30
C ASP A 207 7.71 -13.75 -14.35
N ASP A 208 8.93 -13.72 -14.87
CA ASP A 208 10.15 -13.47 -14.09
C ASP A 208 10.47 -11.98 -13.88
N TRP A 209 9.48 -11.08 -13.97
CA TRP A 209 9.66 -9.65 -13.74
C TRP A 209 8.81 -9.16 -12.58
N LEU A 210 9.42 -8.35 -11.72
CA LEU A 210 8.71 -7.52 -10.76
C LEU A 210 8.65 -6.10 -11.31
N LEU A 211 7.44 -5.59 -11.47
CA LEU A 211 7.18 -4.16 -11.64
C LEU A 211 6.95 -3.58 -10.26
N LEU A 212 7.93 -2.79 -9.81
CA LEU A 212 7.94 -2.17 -8.49
C LEU A 212 7.54 -0.70 -8.63
N PHE A 213 6.35 -0.37 -8.15
CA PHE A 213 5.82 0.99 -8.08
C PHE A 213 6.13 1.57 -6.71
N TYR A 214 6.51 2.84 -6.64
CA TYR A 214 6.85 3.44 -5.35
C TYR A 214 6.85 4.96 -5.38
N SER A 215 6.78 5.56 -4.20
CA SER A 215 7.05 6.98 -3.97
C SER A 215 8.30 7.14 -3.07
N ARG A 216 8.88 8.34 -3.02
CA ARG A 216 10.13 8.60 -2.30
C ARG A 216 10.08 9.86 -1.47
N TYR A 217 10.62 9.77 -0.25
CA TYR A 217 10.91 10.93 0.59
C TYR A 217 11.87 11.89 -0.12
N GLY A 218 11.56 13.19 -0.02
CA GLY A 218 12.39 14.29 -0.51
C GLY A 218 12.22 14.62 -1.99
N ASP A 219 11.48 13.81 -2.76
CA ASP A 219 11.12 14.16 -4.14
C ASP A 219 10.22 15.41 -4.17
N ALA A 220 10.34 16.23 -5.22
CA ALA A 220 9.63 17.52 -5.36
C ALA A 220 9.08 17.71 -6.79
N PRO A 221 7.78 17.52 -7.05
CA PRO A 221 6.81 16.92 -6.12
C PRO A 221 7.10 15.42 -5.93
N GLU A 222 6.69 14.87 -4.78
CA GLU A 222 6.62 13.43 -4.62
C GLU A 222 5.55 12.86 -5.58
N ARG A 223 5.93 11.79 -6.28
CA ARG A 223 5.22 11.25 -7.44
C ARG A 223 5.39 9.74 -7.50
N ILE A 224 4.57 9.05 -8.29
CA ILE A 224 4.67 7.60 -8.42
C ILE A 224 5.68 7.22 -9.50
N LEU A 225 6.69 6.49 -9.09
CA LEU A 225 7.75 5.93 -9.91
C LEU A 225 7.51 4.43 -10.14
N MET A 226 8.15 3.87 -11.16
CA MET A 226 8.22 2.43 -11.38
C MET A 226 9.62 2.00 -11.83
N SER A 227 10.10 0.90 -11.26
CA SER A 227 11.29 0.18 -11.70
C SER A 227 10.97 -1.26 -12.05
N TYR A 228 11.80 -1.86 -12.89
CA TYR A 228 11.76 -3.28 -13.22
C TYR A 228 12.84 -4.02 -12.43
N VAL A 229 12.53 -5.23 -11.98
CA VAL A 229 13.50 -6.14 -11.35
C VAL A 229 13.39 -7.49 -12.05
N ASP A 230 14.52 -8.04 -12.45
CA ASP A 230 14.63 -9.38 -13.03
C ASP A 230 14.67 -10.42 -11.90
N LEU A 231 13.58 -11.17 -11.74
CA LEU A 231 13.37 -12.17 -10.70
C LEU A 231 13.97 -13.54 -11.05
N SER A 232 14.59 -13.70 -12.22
CA SER A 232 15.24 -14.95 -12.62
C SER A 232 16.55 -15.23 -11.87
N LYS A 233 17.13 -14.18 -11.26
CA LYS A 233 18.36 -14.25 -10.47
C LYS A 233 18.08 -14.60 -9.01
N ASP A 234 19.14 -14.90 -8.26
CA ASP A 234 19.02 -14.99 -6.80
C ASP A 234 18.51 -13.66 -6.23
N TRP A 235 17.60 -13.73 -5.27
CA TRP A 235 16.94 -12.57 -4.68
C TRP A 235 17.89 -11.59 -3.99
N GLN A 236 19.07 -12.07 -3.54
CA GLN A 236 20.12 -11.21 -3.00
C GLN A 236 20.86 -10.42 -4.09
N GLU A 237 20.67 -10.77 -5.37
CA GLU A 237 21.27 -10.10 -6.52
C GLU A 237 20.24 -9.32 -7.35
N TRP A 238 19.00 -9.23 -6.88
CA TRP A 238 17.97 -8.42 -7.53
C TRP A 238 18.39 -6.95 -7.52
N ILE A 239 18.24 -6.28 -8.66
CA ILE A 239 18.57 -4.87 -8.81
C ILE A 239 17.41 -4.20 -9.52
N ALA A 240 16.87 -3.15 -8.91
CA ALA A 240 15.88 -2.29 -9.53
C ALA A 240 16.52 -1.47 -10.66
N SER A 241 15.87 -1.44 -11.82
CA SER A 241 16.27 -0.55 -12.91
C SER A 241 16.15 0.93 -12.51
N GLU A 242 16.78 1.80 -13.29
CA GLU A 242 16.47 3.24 -13.25
C GLU A 242 14.96 3.47 -13.38
N PRO A 243 14.35 4.30 -12.50
CA PRO A 243 12.91 4.48 -12.48
C PRO A 243 12.39 5.27 -13.66
N VAL A 244 11.13 5.04 -13.98
CA VAL A 244 10.32 5.90 -14.84
C VAL A 244 9.19 6.53 -14.03
N THR A 245 8.79 7.76 -14.35
CA THR A 245 7.60 8.38 -13.76
C THR A 245 6.34 7.73 -14.34
N VAL A 246 5.43 7.27 -13.48
CA VAL A 246 4.11 6.72 -13.87
C VAL A 246 3.02 7.77 -13.76
N LEU A 247 3.02 8.52 -12.66
CA LEU A 247 2.09 9.61 -12.38
C LEU A 247 2.81 10.72 -11.63
N GLU A 248 2.43 11.96 -11.92
CA GLU A 248 2.76 13.16 -11.15
C GLU A 248 1.49 13.99 -10.91
N PRO A 249 1.44 14.87 -9.89
CA PRO A 249 0.28 15.73 -9.65
C PRO A 249 -0.04 16.63 -10.85
N GLU A 250 -1.20 16.40 -11.46
CA GLU A 250 -1.73 17.12 -12.63
C GLU A 250 -3.16 17.64 -12.42
N MET A 251 -3.89 17.08 -11.44
CA MET A 251 -5.29 17.42 -11.18
C MET A 251 -5.46 18.28 -9.93
N ASP A 252 -6.57 19.02 -9.85
CA ASP A 252 -6.91 19.85 -8.67
C ASP A 252 -6.97 19.01 -7.38
N TYR A 253 -7.56 17.81 -7.45
CA TYR A 253 -7.64 16.89 -6.32
C TYR A 253 -6.28 16.25 -5.94
N GLU A 254 -5.25 16.42 -6.77
CA GLU A 254 -3.86 15.99 -6.51
C GLU A 254 -3.01 17.13 -5.94
N GLY A 255 -3.60 18.31 -5.74
CA GLY A 255 -2.89 19.48 -5.25
C GLY A 255 -2.06 20.19 -6.31
N VAL A 256 -2.39 20.07 -7.60
CA VAL A 256 -1.58 20.68 -8.70
C VAL A 256 -1.35 22.19 -8.54
N ALA A 257 -2.30 22.90 -7.92
CA ALA A 257 -2.23 24.33 -7.66
C ALA A 257 -1.35 24.71 -6.46
N LEU A 258 -0.95 23.73 -5.63
CA LEU A 258 -0.10 23.93 -4.46
C LEU A 258 1.39 24.01 -4.85
N PRO A 259 2.24 24.61 -3.99
CA PRO A 259 3.66 24.73 -4.26
C PRO A 259 4.36 23.38 -4.46
N ILE A 260 5.36 23.34 -5.34
CA ILE A 260 6.29 22.22 -5.43
C ILE A 260 7.32 22.38 -4.32
N VAL A 261 7.29 21.47 -3.35
CA VAL A 261 8.25 21.37 -2.24
C VAL A 261 8.75 19.94 -2.14
N SER A 262 9.91 19.76 -1.50
CA SER A 262 10.40 18.41 -1.16
C SER A 262 9.51 17.80 -0.09
N SER A 263 9.12 16.54 -0.29
CA SER A 263 8.30 15.84 0.68
C SER A 263 9.05 15.52 1.97
N GLU A 264 8.31 15.55 3.08
CA GLU A 264 8.83 15.27 4.41
C GLU A 264 8.47 13.85 4.87
N VAL A 265 9.23 13.32 5.84
CA VAL A 265 8.92 12.03 6.47
C VAL A 265 7.75 12.20 7.44
N GLY A 266 6.79 11.27 7.39
CA GLY A 266 5.63 11.25 8.27
C GLY A 266 4.32 11.62 7.57
N VAL A 267 3.35 12.01 8.38
CA VAL A 267 1.96 12.34 8.00
C VAL A 267 1.89 13.65 7.23
N ALA A 268 1.02 13.71 6.22
CA ALA A 268 0.64 14.95 5.54
C ALA A 268 -0.68 15.46 6.15
N GLU A 269 -0.60 16.36 7.13
CA GLU A 269 -1.78 16.89 7.84
C GLU A 269 -2.65 17.78 6.95
N GLU A 270 -2.02 18.53 6.04
CA GLU A 270 -2.68 19.45 5.11
C GLU A 270 -2.49 18.99 3.66
N PRO A 271 -3.36 19.41 2.72
CA PRO A 271 -3.16 19.15 1.31
C PRO A 271 -1.80 19.66 0.82
N VAL A 272 -1.07 18.81 0.10
CA VAL A 272 0.23 19.12 -0.54
C VAL A 272 0.23 18.68 -1.99
N ARG A 273 1.19 19.13 -2.81
CA ARG A 273 1.32 18.68 -4.21
C ARG A 273 2.09 17.37 -4.29
N GLU A 274 1.52 16.28 -3.78
CA GLU A 274 2.21 14.99 -3.66
C GLU A 274 1.28 13.80 -3.92
N LEU A 275 1.80 12.74 -4.54
CA LEU A 275 1.12 11.44 -4.67
C LEU A 275 1.87 10.39 -3.84
N HIS A 276 1.16 9.69 -2.96
CA HIS A 276 1.73 8.66 -2.07
C HIS A 276 1.06 7.30 -2.29
N ASP A 277 1.51 6.31 -1.52
CA ASP A 277 0.87 5.01 -1.28
C ASP A 277 0.33 4.30 -2.52
N PRO A 278 1.20 3.98 -3.50
CA PRO A 278 0.75 3.19 -4.63
C PRO A 278 0.19 1.84 -4.14
N ALA A 279 -0.80 1.33 -4.86
CA ALA A 279 -1.32 -0.03 -4.71
C ALA A 279 -1.75 -0.54 -6.08
N ILE A 280 -1.39 -1.79 -6.38
CA ILE A 280 -1.72 -2.43 -7.65
C ILE A 280 -2.90 -3.37 -7.47
N TYR A 281 -3.84 -3.29 -8.42
CA TYR A 281 -4.93 -4.25 -8.55
C TYR A 281 -5.01 -4.74 -10.00
N THR A 282 -5.23 -6.03 -10.19
CA THR A 282 -5.38 -6.65 -11.51
C THR A 282 -6.71 -7.39 -11.61
N GLU A 283 -7.35 -7.29 -12.78
CA GLU A 283 -8.57 -8.05 -13.09
C GLU A 283 -8.56 -8.44 -14.57
N GLY A 284 -8.34 -9.74 -14.83
CA GLY A 284 -8.10 -10.22 -16.19
C GLY A 284 -6.85 -9.55 -16.79
N GLU A 285 -7.01 -8.90 -17.94
CA GLU A 285 -5.94 -8.17 -18.62
C GLU A 285 -5.79 -6.72 -18.14
N LYS A 286 -6.70 -6.24 -17.28
CA LYS A 286 -6.67 -4.85 -16.81
C LYS A 286 -5.76 -4.73 -15.60
N LEU A 287 -4.99 -3.65 -15.58
CA LEU A 287 -4.09 -3.25 -14.51
C LEU A 287 -4.51 -1.88 -14.00
N TYR A 288 -4.66 -1.76 -12.69
CA TYR A 288 -5.05 -0.54 -12.02
C TYR A 288 -4.01 -0.15 -10.97
N LEU A 289 -3.79 1.16 -10.86
CA LEU A 289 -2.99 1.79 -9.83
C LEU A 289 -3.89 2.66 -8.98
N LEU A 290 -4.02 2.32 -7.71
CA LEU A 290 -4.57 3.19 -6.69
C LEU A 290 -3.42 3.97 -6.03
N TYR A 291 -3.71 5.17 -5.57
CA TYR A 291 -2.71 6.05 -4.94
C TYR A 291 -3.41 7.11 -4.09
N SER A 292 -2.71 7.56 -3.04
CA SER A 292 -3.16 8.67 -2.21
C SER A 292 -2.89 9.99 -2.92
N VAL A 293 -3.82 10.93 -2.80
CA VAL A 293 -3.78 12.23 -3.49
C VAL A 293 -3.59 13.38 -2.51
N ALA A 294 -2.90 14.42 -2.99
CA ALA A 294 -2.59 15.62 -2.25
C ALA A 294 -1.92 15.35 -0.89
N GLY A 295 -0.99 14.39 -0.85
CA GLY A 295 -0.48 13.78 0.37
C GLY A 295 -1.35 12.60 0.77
N GLU A 296 -2.26 12.81 1.71
CA GLU A 296 -3.10 11.75 2.31
C GLU A 296 -4.58 12.19 2.42
N GLN A 297 -5.08 12.94 1.42
CA GLN A 297 -6.39 13.62 1.48
C GLN A 297 -7.51 12.84 0.75
N GLY A 298 -7.16 11.73 0.11
CA GLY A 298 -8.09 10.87 -0.62
C GLY A 298 -7.36 9.79 -1.40
N ILE A 299 -8.11 8.89 -2.02
CA ILE A 299 -7.60 7.85 -2.90
C ILE A 299 -8.16 8.05 -4.30
N ALA A 300 -7.27 8.02 -5.29
CA ALA A 300 -7.62 8.00 -6.70
C ALA A 300 -7.18 6.68 -7.33
N ILE A 301 -7.74 6.39 -8.51
CA ILE A 301 -7.43 5.20 -9.30
C ILE A 301 -7.14 5.58 -10.76
N ALA A 302 -6.20 4.86 -11.38
CA ALA A 302 -5.89 4.96 -12.80
C ALA A 302 -5.77 3.57 -13.42
N GLU A 303 -6.25 3.41 -14.65
CA GLU A 303 -5.95 2.24 -15.48
C GLU A 303 -4.56 2.41 -16.09
N LEU A 304 -3.68 1.44 -15.88
CA LEU A 304 -2.34 1.42 -16.46
C LEU A 304 -2.36 0.66 -17.79
N LYS A 305 -1.88 1.31 -18.86
CA LYS A 305 -1.79 0.74 -20.21
C LYS A 305 -0.33 0.64 -20.61
N PHE A 306 0.12 -0.59 -20.89
CA PHE A 306 1.41 -0.80 -21.54
C PHE A 306 1.30 -0.34 -22.99
N CYS A 307 2.15 0.60 -23.38
CA CYS A 307 2.30 1.01 -24.77
C CYS A 307 3.17 -0.02 -25.48
N TYR A 308 2.62 -0.66 -26.51
CA TYR A 308 3.35 -1.54 -27.44
C TYR A 308 3.79 -0.76 -28.67
#